data_AF-A0A484X6H8-F1
#
_entry.id   AF-A0A484X6H8-F1
#
_cell.length_a   1.000
_cell.length_b   1.000
_cell.length_c   1.000
_cell.angle_alpha   90.00
_cell.angle_beta   90.00
_cell.angle_gamma   90.00
#
_symmetry.space_group_name_H-M   'P 1'
#
loop_
_entity.id
_entity.type
_entity.pdbx_description
1 polymer ?
#
loop_
_entity_poly.entity_id
_entity_poly.type
_entity_poly.pdbx_seq_one_letter_code
_entity_poly.pdbx_strand_id
1 'polypeptide(L)' 'MGKLEAVLAKPECKIMLLCSPQNPTGKVWTCDELEIMADLCERHGVRVISDEIHMDMVWGRAAAYSLE' A
#
# COMPACT_ATOMS: atom_id res chain seq x y z
N MET A 1 -2.20 -6.30 -9.66
CA MET A 1 -3.28 -5.34 -9.38
C MET A 1 -4.69 -5.84 -9.69
N GLY A 2 -4.97 -6.58 -10.78
CA GLY A 2 -6.35 -7.02 -11.08
C GLY A 2 -7.11 -7.80 -9.97
N LYS A 3 -6.41 -8.61 -9.16
CA LYS A 3 -7.04 -9.26 -7.98
C LYS A 3 -7.43 -8.27 -6.88
N LEU A 4 -6.65 -7.20 -6.69
CA LEU A 4 -6.92 -6.16 -5.70
C LEU A 4 -8.18 -5.39 -6.11
N GLU A 5 -8.22 -4.91 -7.35
CA GLU A 5 -9.37 -4.18 -7.89
C GLU A 5 -10.68 -4.97 -7.78
N ALA A 6 -10.66 -6.27 -8.11
CA ALA A 6 -11.83 -7.13 -7.96
C ALA A 6 -12.33 -7.24 -6.50
N VAL A 7 -11.45 -7.10 -5.50
CA VAL A 7 -11.83 -7.08 -4.08
C VAL A 7 -12.34 -5.69 -3.67
N LEU A 8 -11.66 -4.62 -4.10
CA LEU A 8 -12.05 -3.24 -3.81
C LEU A 8 -13.42 -2.88 -4.40
N ALA A 9 -13.78 -3.47 -5.55
CA ALA A 9 -15.09 -3.26 -6.19
C ALA A 9 -16.28 -3.88 -5.42
N LYS A 10 -16.02 -4.71 -4.40
CA LYS A 10 -17.09 -5.32 -3.60
C LYS A 10 -17.77 -4.27 -2.71
N PRO A 11 -19.11 -4.18 -2.70
CA PRO A 11 -19.83 -3.18 -1.91
C PRO A 11 -19.50 -3.18 -0.41
N GLU A 12 -19.16 -4.33 0.17
CA GLU A 12 -18.80 -4.50 1.58
C GLU A 12 -17.34 -4.12 1.90
N CYS A 13 -16.46 -4.00 0.89
CA CYS A 13 -15.08 -3.57 1.10
C CYS A 13 -15.07 -2.06 1.31
N LYS A 14 -14.91 -1.61 2.57
CA LYS A 14 -14.89 -0.18 2.92
C LYS A 14 -13.51 0.33 3.31
N ILE A 15 -12.62 -0.56 3.71
CA ILE A 15 -11.28 -0.25 4.20
C ILE A 15 -10.27 -1.18 3.56
N MET A 16 -9.14 -0.61 3.12
CA MET A 16 -7.91 -1.32 2.85
C MET A 16 -6.92 -1.06 3.98
N LEU A 17 -6.51 -2.12 4.68
CA LEU A 17 -5.42 -2.06 5.65
C LEU A 17 -4.12 -2.38 4.92
N LEU A 18 -3.29 -1.37 4.72
CA LEU A 18 -1.96 -1.48 4.11
C LEU A 18 -0.91 -1.63 5.21
N CYS A 19 0.04 -2.54 5.03
CA CYS A 19 1.21 -2.66 5.90
C CYS A 19 2.44 -2.21 5.11
N SER A 20 3.11 -1.16 5.57
CA SER A 20 4.19 -0.49 4.83
C SER A 20 5.32 -0.04 5.77
N PRO A 21 6.49 -0.67 5.77
CA PRO A 21 6.87 -1.90 5.05
C PRO A 21 6.03 -3.13 5.42
N GLN A 22 5.82 -4.02 4.44
CA GLN A 22 4.99 -5.22 4.58
C GLN A 22 5.63 -6.26 5.50
N ASN A 23 5.01 -6.50 6.64
CA ASN A 23 5.29 -7.65 7.49
C ASN A 23 4.60 -8.92 6.90
N PRO A 24 5.23 -10.11 6.87
CA PRO A 24 6.60 -10.45 7.29
C PRO A 24 7.63 -10.43 6.15
N THR A 25 7.23 -10.02 4.94
CA THR A 25 8.07 -10.16 3.75
C THR A 25 9.16 -9.09 3.65
N GLY A 26 9.05 -8.01 4.41
CA GLY A 26 9.96 -6.86 4.36
C GLY A 26 9.82 -6.01 3.09
N LYS A 27 8.71 -6.14 2.34
CA LYS A 27 8.53 -5.36 1.11
C LYS A 27 8.34 -3.89 1.45
N VAL A 28 9.12 -3.04 0.81
CA VAL A 28 8.94 -1.59 0.78
C VAL A 28 8.24 -1.26 -0.54
N TRP A 29 7.10 -0.58 -0.46
CA TRP A 29 6.30 -0.23 -1.63
C TRP A 29 6.93 0.93 -2.37
N THR A 30 6.96 0.84 -3.71
CA THR A 30 7.39 1.97 -4.56
C THR A 30 6.29 3.02 -4.65
N CYS A 31 6.66 4.26 -5.01
CA CYS A 31 5.69 5.35 -5.22
C CYS A 31 4.62 4.94 -6.26
N ASP A 32 5.03 4.43 -7.43
CA ASP A 32 4.11 3.97 -8.48
C ASP A 32 3.11 2.91 -7.96
N GLU A 33 3.56 1.96 -7.15
CA GLU A 33 2.67 0.96 -6.55
C GLU A 33 1.66 1.57 -5.59
N LEU A 34 2.12 2.51 -4.75
CA LEU A 34 1.25 3.24 -3.81
C LEU A 34 0.23 4.11 -4.54
N GLU A 35 0.65 4.81 -5.60
CA GLU A 35 -0.23 5.62 -6.45
C GLU A 35 -1.31 4.78 -7.11
N ILE A 36 -0.94 3.63 -7.69
CA ILE A 36 -1.91 2.70 -8.29
C ILE A 36 -2.91 2.19 -7.23
N MET A 37 -2.44 1.85 -6.04
CA MET A 37 -3.33 1.39 -4.96
C MET A 37 -4.25 2.51 -4.45
N ALA A 38 -3.74 3.74 -4.34
CA ALA A 38 -4.52 4.90 -3.91
C ALA A 38 -5.62 5.24 -4.93
N ASP A 39 -5.29 5.31 -6.21
CA ASP A 39 -6.23 5.56 -7.31
C ASP A 39 -7.33 4.48 -7.37
N LEU A 40 -6.96 3.20 -7.22
CA LEU A 40 -7.95 2.12 -7.12
C LEU A 40 -8.88 2.27 -5.91
N CYS A 41 -8.34 2.60 -4.74
CA CYS A 41 -9.15 2.81 -3.54
C CYS A 41 -10.10 4.00 -3.70
N GLU A 42 -9.61 5.10 -4.26
CA GLU A 42 -10.41 6.29 -4.56
C GLU A 42 -11.56 5.97 -5.52
N ARG A 43 -11.29 5.29 -6.65
CA ARG A 43 -12.31 4.88 -7.62
C ARG A 43 -13.44 4.06 -7.01
N HIS A 44 -13.15 3.24 -6.00
CA HIS A 44 -14.12 2.36 -5.37
C HIS A 44 -14.66 2.89 -4.03
N GLY A 45 -14.27 4.10 -3.61
CA GLY A 45 -14.70 4.69 -2.35
C GLY A 45 -14.21 3.92 -1.11
N VAL A 46 -13.07 3.22 -1.23
CA VAL A 46 -12.42 2.48 -0.15
C VAL A 46 -11.44 3.40 0.57
N ARG A 47 -11.51 3.45 1.91
CA ARG A 47 -10.57 4.23 2.72
C ARG A 47 -9.32 3.41 3.01
N VAL A 48 -8.17 4.08 3.07
CA VAL A 48 -6.89 3.42 3.39
C VAL A 48 -6.53 3.70 4.85
N ILE A 49 -6.10 2.65 5.55
CA ILE A 49 -5.36 2.74 6.82
C ILE A 49 -3.97 2.18 6.54
N SER A 50 -2.93 2.99 6.72
CA SER A 50 -1.54 2.58 6.54
C SER A 50 -0.92 2.29 7.91
N ASP A 51 -0.53 1.04 8.15
CA ASP A 51 0.30 0.65 9.28
C ASP A 51 1.77 0.80 8.88
N GLU A 52 2.41 1.81 9.46
CA GLU A 52 3.77 2.24 9.14
C GLU A 52 4.75 2.10 10.30
N ILE A 53 4.45 1.22 11.28
CA ILE A 53 5.33 1.01 12.45
C ILE A 53 6.77 0.62 12.09
N HIS A 54 7.01 0.10 10.88
CA HIS A 54 8.32 -0.30 10.38
C HIS A 54 8.98 0.74 9.45
N MET A 55 8.44 1.96 9.31
CA MET A 55 8.92 2.95 8.33
C MET A 55 10.39 3.34 8.50
N ASP A 56 10.94 3.32 9.72
CA ASP A 56 12.35 3.61 9.98
C ASP A 56 13.28 2.40 9.73
N MET A 57 12.71 1.23 9.46
CA MET A 57 13.39 -0.04 9.28
C MET A 57 13.47 -0.42 7.80
N VAL A 58 14.15 0.42 7.03
CA VAL A 58 14.35 0.24 5.59
C VAL A 58 15.84 0.10 5.29
N TRP A 59 16.21 -0.90 4.48
CA TRP A 59 17.60 -1.21 4.17
C TRP A 59 17.88 -1.33 2.67
N GLY A 60 19.15 -1.17 2.31
CA GLY A 60 19.63 -1.37 0.94
C GLY A 60 18.99 -0.41 -0.06
N ARG A 61 18.70 -0.90 -1.27
CA ARG A 61 18.16 -0.07 -2.36
C ARG A 61 16.78 0.52 -2.03
N ALA A 62 16.04 -0.10 -1.11
CA ALA A 62 14.75 0.42 -0.67
C ALA A 62 14.87 1.72 0.13
N ALA A 63 15.98 1.93 0.86
CA ALA A 63 16.21 3.14 1.64
C ALA A 63 16.48 4.37 0.75
N ALA A 64 16.84 4.15 -0.52
CA ALA A 64 17.05 5.21 -1.48
C ALA A 64 15.73 5.87 -1.95
N TYR A 65 14.58 5.21 -1.79
CA TYR A 65 13.27 5.79 -2.14
C TYR A 65 12.68 6.66 -1.02
N SER A 66 13.32 6.68 0.16
CA SER A 66 12.90 7.46 1.32
C SER A 66 13.67 8.79 1.45
N LEU A 67 14.65 9.03 0.59
CA LEU A 67 15.42 10.27 0.50
C LEU A 67 15.10 10.89 -0.85
N GLU A 68 14.21 11.90 -0.83
CA GLU A 68 13.88 12.84 -1.92
C GLU A 68 14.23 12.45 -3.37
#